data_AF-A0A9X3S8Y2-F1
#
_entry.id   AF-A0A9X3S8Y2-F1
#
_cell.length_a   1.000
_cell.length_b   1.000
_cell.length_c   1.000
_cell.angle_alpha   90.00
_cell.angle_beta   90.00
_cell.angle_gamma   90.00
#
_symmetry.space_group_name_H-M   'P 1'
#
loop_
_entity.id
_entity.type
_entity.pdbx_description
1 polymer ?
#
loop_
_entity_poly.entity_id
_entity_poly.type
_entity_poly.pdbx_seq_one_letter_code
_entity_poly.pdbx_strand_id
1 'polypeptide(L)'
;MTTLALALALPATAMAQTPPLATDYRAHGDDARILVAAHRGYWRGAPENSLPAFQQAIDRKLDMIELDVMRTSDGQLVLMHDTTVDRTTNGTGSIASKTLAQIKALRLKNGLGGAQAAVTDLQVPTLKEALAVIGTKALINLDKAWAYRDQILAELIETGTVETAVFKSNASVADVQAFRAKDPRILYSHIVEDGNAASLSGFGDNPPDSYEIVFDRLTDAQIQPAAVAAAKRQSRIFINTMWYGLAGRYTDEASLIDPARGWKPVIERHLADVIQTDNPDELKRYLRGVDVTQPVNAANAIRVQGEDYSTDGKGVGYSDLEDANQGGNLYRGAEGVDVCDQQGALVVCWIRGGEWLKYDITVKTAGAYRVWGRFSSPYRPAGKITLELPGRSQTVDIASTTSHDAFMPQEIIPSVELPAGKLSYYVRIDPTAYQNFNLDYLQFDRITADETTQVPSTVGGVVAGTLSLTLGTPPVFGVFQPAVEREYTAQTTARVISSAMDTTLTVTGGKLTNGAHALAQPLGVRAGDAAFTPLVAPVALKSWEGPVITDEVPVGFRQAIGAGEALRTGAYTTTLTFTLSTTAP
;
A
#
# COMPACT_ATOMS: atom_id res chain seq x y z
N MET A 1 9.59 -9.53 59.59
CA MET A 1 8.83 -8.73 58.62
C MET A 1 9.57 -8.82 57.30
N THR A 2 9.11 -9.68 56.40
CA THR A 2 9.67 -9.83 55.06
C THR A 2 8.49 -10.01 54.14
N THR A 3 8.10 -8.93 53.48
CA THR A 3 6.93 -8.84 52.61
C THR A 3 7.24 -9.51 51.29
N LEU A 4 6.58 -10.65 51.03
CA LEU A 4 6.66 -11.37 49.76
C LEU A 4 5.76 -10.65 48.74
N ALA A 5 6.37 -10.04 47.72
CA ALA A 5 5.64 -9.42 46.61
C ALA A 5 5.06 -10.52 45.70
N LEU A 6 3.73 -10.60 45.64
CA LEU A 6 2.99 -11.47 44.73
C LEU A 6 2.99 -10.82 43.34
N ALA A 7 3.85 -11.29 42.44
CA ALA A 7 3.78 -10.94 41.03
C ALA A 7 2.53 -11.57 40.42
N LEU A 8 1.56 -10.74 39.97
CA LEU A 8 0.48 -11.20 39.11
C LEU A 8 1.09 -11.66 37.78
N ALA A 9 1.11 -12.97 37.56
CA ALA A 9 1.33 -13.54 36.24
C ALA A 9 0.07 -13.29 35.40
N LEU A 10 0.19 -12.42 34.39
CA LEU A 10 -0.77 -12.36 33.28
C LEU A 10 -0.79 -13.73 32.58
N PRO A 11 -1.96 -14.25 32.17
CA PRO A 11 -2.02 -15.49 31.42
C PRO A 11 -1.27 -15.29 30.10
N ALA A 12 -0.40 -16.24 29.78
CA ALA A 12 0.29 -16.31 28.49
C ALA A 12 -0.77 -16.45 27.38
N THR A 13 -1.19 -15.32 26.81
CA THR A 13 -1.75 -15.27 25.47
C THR A 13 -0.75 -15.98 24.56
N ALA A 14 -1.22 -17.00 23.84
CA ALA A 14 -0.44 -17.70 22.82
C ALA A 14 0.42 -16.68 22.07
N MET A 15 1.75 -16.79 22.17
CA MET A 15 2.64 -15.95 21.36
C MET A 15 2.25 -16.22 19.90
N ALA A 16 1.66 -15.23 19.24
CA ALA A 16 1.43 -15.30 17.81
C ALA A 16 2.78 -15.70 17.17
N GLN A 17 2.76 -16.73 16.32
CA GLN A 17 3.98 -17.12 15.62
C GLN A 17 4.50 -15.92 14.84
N THR A 18 5.80 -15.64 14.98
CA THR A 18 6.45 -14.56 14.23
C THR A 18 6.16 -14.73 12.73
N PRO A 19 5.64 -13.68 12.05
CA PRO A 19 5.31 -13.77 10.64
C PRO A 19 6.53 -14.23 9.80
N PRO A 20 6.35 -15.11 8.80
CA PRO A 20 7.45 -15.59 7.98
C PRO A 20 8.30 -14.46 7.36
N LEU A 21 7.67 -13.35 6.94
CA LEU A 21 8.38 -12.20 6.41
C LEU A 21 9.29 -11.50 7.44
N ALA A 22 8.92 -11.50 8.72
CA ALA A 22 9.75 -10.94 9.78
C ALA A 22 10.96 -11.84 10.06
N THR A 23 10.78 -13.16 10.00
CA THR A 23 11.88 -14.13 10.05
C THR A 23 12.81 -13.97 8.85
N ASP A 24 12.26 -13.84 7.64
CA ASP A 24 13.03 -13.57 6.42
C ASP A 24 13.83 -12.28 6.58
N TYR A 25 13.22 -11.19 7.06
CA TYR A 25 13.92 -9.92 7.25
C TYR A 25 15.12 -10.03 8.19
N ARG A 26 14.98 -10.79 9.28
CA ARG A 26 16.08 -11.03 10.23
C ARG A 26 17.16 -11.96 9.69
N ALA A 27 16.85 -12.79 8.70
CA ALA A 27 17.84 -13.63 8.02
C ALA A 27 18.79 -12.75 7.19
N HIS A 28 20.09 -12.96 7.34
CA HIS A 28 21.16 -12.20 6.69
C HIS A 28 22.32 -13.13 6.30
N GLY A 29 23.36 -12.59 5.69
CA GLY A 29 24.48 -13.37 5.14
C GLY A 29 24.27 -13.78 3.68
N ASP A 30 25.13 -14.67 3.18
CA ASP A 30 25.24 -14.97 1.75
C ASP A 30 24.03 -15.74 1.17
N ASP A 31 23.29 -16.46 2.03
CA ASP A 31 22.11 -17.24 1.63
C ASP A 31 20.80 -16.44 1.77
N ALA A 32 20.86 -15.18 2.20
CA ALA A 32 19.68 -14.34 2.35
C ALA A 32 19.08 -14.02 0.96
N ARG A 33 17.80 -14.36 0.77
CA ARG A 33 17.10 -13.95 -0.46
C ARG A 33 16.97 -12.43 -0.53
N ILE A 34 16.98 -11.90 -1.76
CA ILE A 34 16.72 -10.48 -2.02
C ILE A 34 15.24 -10.17 -1.78
N LEU A 35 14.97 -9.12 -1.00
CA LEU A 35 13.64 -8.58 -0.74
C LEU A 35 13.37 -7.36 -1.64
N VAL A 36 12.17 -7.29 -2.22
CA VAL A 36 11.75 -6.16 -3.05
C VAL A 36 10.84 -5.23 -2.25
N ALA A 37 11.28 -3.97 -2.07
CA ALA A 37 10.54 -2.92 -1.39
C ALA A 37 9.91 -1.93 -2.38
N ALA A 38 8.59 -1.77 -2.32
CA ALA A 38 7.85 -0.81 -3.14
C ALA A 38 7.90 0.58 -2.49
N HIS A 39 8.62 1.52 -3.10
CA HIS A 39 8.70 2.90 -2.62
C HIS A 39 7.33 3.59 -2.70
N ARG A 40 6.80 4.06 -1.57
CA ARG A 40 5.45 4.65 -1.44
C ARG A 40 4.30 3.76 -1.92
N GLY A 41 4.49 2.44 -1.93
CA GLY A 41 3.57 1.46 -2.53
C GLY A 41 3.62 1.39 -4.05
N TYR A 42 2.69 0.66 -4.67
CA TYR A 42 2.65 0.51 -6.14
C TYR A 42 2.01 1.74 -6.82
N TRP A 43 2.69 2.88 -6.79
CA TRP A 43 2.17 4.16 -7.31
C TRP A 43 2.00 4.17 -8.84
N ARG A 44 2.59 3.21 -9.56
CA ARG A 44 2.39 3.07 -11.00
C ARG A 44 0.94 2.70 -11.38
N GLY A 45 0.17 2.16 -10.45
CA GLY A 45 -1.24 1.78 -10.66
C GLY A 45 -2.26 2.54 -9.80
N ALA A 46 -1.83 3.41 -8.88
CA ALA A 46 -2.68 4.13 -7.94
C ALA A 46 -1.94 5.36 -7.37
N PRO A 47 -2.58 6.32 -6.69
CA PRO A 47 -1.86 7.39 -5.99
C PRO A 47 -0.77 6.84 -5.05
N GLU A 48 0.38 7.51 -4.97
CA GLU A 48 1.41 7.20 -3.97
C GLU A 48 0.82 7.25 -2.54
N ASN A 49 1.36 6.46 -1.61
CA ASN A 49 0.94 6.41 -0.20
C ASN A 49 -0.57 6.16 0.01
N SER A 50 -1.21 5.39 -0.88
CA SER A 50 -2.66 5.11 -0.82
C SER A 50 -2.97 3.63 -0.55
N LEU A 51 -4.14 3.37 0.03
CA LEU A 51 -4.58 1.98 0.29
C LEU A 51 -4.60 1.12 -1.00
N PRO A 52 -5.07 1.62 -2.16
CA PRO A 52 -4.98 0.85 -3.41
C PRO A 52 -3.55 0.59 -3.88
N ALA A 53 -2.60 1.52 -3.67
CA ALA A 53 -1.19 1.29 -4.00
C ALA A 53 -0.58 0.18 -3.13
N PHE A 54 -0.98 0.10 -1.86
CA PHE A 54 -0.55 -0.96 -0.95
C PHE A 54 -1.19 -2.31 -1.32
N GLN A 55 -2.48 -2.33 -1.63
CA GLN A 55 -3.16 -3.54 -2.07
C GLN A 55 -2.53 -4.07 -3.38
N GLN A 56 -2.22 -3.20 -4.32
CA GLN A 56 -1.55 -3.59 -5.56
C GLN A 56 -0.13 -4.13 -5.37
N ALA A 57 0.61 -3.64 -4.37
CA ALA A 57 1.90 -4.21 -3.98
C ALA A 57 1.73 -5.62 -3.37
N ILE A 58 0.70 -5.83 -2.52
CA ILE A 58 0.36 -7.12 -1.93
C ILE A 58 -0.05 -8.13 -3.02
N ASP A 59 -0.90 -7.74 -3.96
CA ASP A 59 -1.37 -8.61 -5.06
C ASP A 59 -0.21 -9.07 -5.96
N ARG A 60 0.82 -8.22 -6.09
CA ARG A 60 2.07 -8.52 -6.80
C ARG A 60 3.06 -9.32 -5.96
N LYS A 61 2.74 -9.64 -4.71
CA LYS A 61 3.62 -10.35 -3.76
C LYS A 61 4.95 -9.63 -3.60
N LEU A 62 4.93 -8.33 -3.36
CA LEU A 62 6.11 -7.57 -2.96
C LEU A 62 6.40 -7.85 -1.48
N ASP A 63 7.68 -7.91 -1.11
CA ASP A 63 8.09 -8.32 0.23
C ASP A 63 7.88 -7.21 1.26
N MET A 64 8.05 -5.97 0.81
CA MET A 64 8.02 -4.79 1.65
C MET A 64 7.33 -3.63 0.92
N ILE A 65 6.63 -2.81 1.68
CA ILE A 65 6.00 -1.57 1.25
C ILE A 65 6.59 -0.47 2.09
N GLU A 66 7.22 0.50 1.45
CA GLU A 66 7.64 1.72 2.11
C GLU A 66 6.50 2.75 2.07
N LEU A 67 6.34 3.49 3.16
CA LEU A 67 5.35 4.53 3.30
C LEU A 67 5.88 5.72 4.11
N ASP A 68 5.33 6.88 3.84
CA ASP A 68 5.74 8.15 4.45
C ASP A 68 4.76 8.59 5.53
N VAL A 69 5.25 8.78 6.77
CA VAL A 69 4.39 9.17 7.90
C VAL A 69 4.49 10.66 8.18
N MET A 70 3.35 11.34 8.25
CA MET A 70 3.23 12.74 8.66
C MET A 70 2.21 12.88 9.78
N ARG A 71 2.35 13.94 10.59
CA ARG A 71 1.46 14.21 11.74
C ARG A 71 0.61 15.46 11.51
N THR A 72 -0.69 15.32 11.70
CA THR A 72 -1.68 16.41 11.59
C THR A 72 -1.62 17.35 12.81
N SER A 73 -2.29 18.50 12.74
CA SER A 73 -2.32 19.49 13.83
C SER A 73 -3.00 18.97 15.11
N ASP A 74 -3.94 18.02 14.97
CA ASP A 74 -4.61 17.31 16.07
C ASP A 74 -3.91 15.99 16.44
N GLY A 75 -2.68 15.79 15.95
CA GLY A 75 -1.76 14.77 16.41
C GLY A 75 -1.95 13.38 15.81
N GLN A 76 -2.80 13.22 14.80
CA GLN A 76 -3.05 11.95 14.10
C GLN A 76 -1.97 11.67 13.05
N LEU A 77 -1.68 10.38 12.81
CA LEU A 77 -0.71 9.96 11.80
C LEU A 77 -1.39 9.65 10.47
N VAL A 78 -0.93 10.32 9.42
CA VAL A 78 -1.43 10.18 8.04
C VAL A 78 -0.29 9.86 7.09
N LEU A 79 -0.63 9.28 5.95
CA LEU A 79 0.36 8.87 4.96
C LEU A 79 0.51 9.91 3.86
N MET A 80 1.69 10.54 3.81
CA MET A 80 2.03 11.56 2.83
C MET A 80 3.52 11.84 2.85
N HIS A 81 4.14 11.92 1.67
CA HIS A 81 5.55 12.25 1.55
C HIS A 81 5.85 13.73 1.90
N ASP A 82 5.07 14.64 1.31
CA ASP A 82 5.37 16.06 1.35
C ASP A 82 4.94 16.71 2.66
N THR A 83 5.54 17.86 3.00
CA THR A 83 5.12 18.65 4.17
C THR A 83 3.82 19.43 3.94
N THR A 84 3.35 19.48 2.69
CA THR A 84 2.10 20.09 2.27
C THR A 84 1.26 19.10 1.45
N VAL A 85 -0.02 19.40 1.29
CA VAL A 85 -0.96 18.49 0.60
C VAL A 85 -1.07 18.76 -0.92
N ASP A 86 -0.41 19.81 -1.42
CA ASP A 86 -0.65 20.43 -2.72
C ASP A 86 -0.37 19.50 -3.91
N ARG A 87 0.77 18.80 -3.86
CA ARG A 87 1.21 17.94 -4.97
C ARG A 87 0.28 16.75 -5.14
N THR A 88 -0.03 16.03 -4.06
CA THR A 88 -0.70 14.73 -4.11
C THR A 88 -2.20 14.80 -3.82
N THR A 89 -2.75 15.97 -3.52
CA THR A 89 -4.19 16.13 -3.28
C THR A 89 -4.79 17.32 -4.05
N ASN A 90 -6.12 17.45 -3.99
CA ASN A 90 -6.85 18.63 -4.47
C ASN A 90 -6.86 19.82 -3.47
N GLY A 91 -6.18 19.72 -2.33
CA GLY A 91 -6.05 20.79 -1.35
C GLY A 91 -4.75 21.58 -1.48
N THR A 92 -4.54 22.52 -0.56
CA THR A 92 -3.30 23.30 -0.44
C THR A 92 -2.88 23.50 1.02
N GLY A 93 -1.58 23.74 1.23
CA GLY A 93 -1.01 24.14 2.52
C GLY A 93 -0.47 22.99 3.38
N SER A 94 0.19 23.35 4.47
CA SER A 94 0.95 22.41 5.32
C SER A 94 0.06 21.41 6.05
N ILE A 95 0.50 20.15 6.12
CA ILE A 95 -0.15 19.09 6.90
C ILE A 95 -0.19 19.44 8.39
N ALA A 96 0.90 20.01 8.93
CA ALA A 96 1.00 20.39 10.34
C ALA A 96 -0.03 21.48 10.76
N SER A 97 -0.68 22.14 9.80
CA SER A 97 -1.72 23.15 10.04
C SER A 97 -3.16 22.61 9.89
N LYS A 98 -3.33 21.33 9.53
CA LYS A 98 -4.64 20.72 9.26
C LYS A 98 -4.96 19.61 10.25
N THR A 99 -6.23 19.51 10.65
CA THR A 99 -6.74 18.38 11.43
C THR A 99 -6.91 17.14 10.55
N LEU A 100 -7.05 15.96 11.16
CA LEU A 100 -7.35 14.73 10.42
C LEU A 100 -8.64 14.86 9.60
N ALA A 101 -9.69 15.49 10.17
CA ALA A 101 -10.95 15.71 9.46
C ALA A 101 -10.77 16.56 8.20
N GLN A 102 -9.93 17.60 8.27
CA GLN A 102 -9.60 18.44 7.12
C GLN A 102 -8.78 17.68 6.07
N ILE A 103 -7.83 16.83 6.50
CA ILE A 103 -7.05 15.98 5.60
C ILE A 103 -7.95 14.94 4.91
N LYS A 104 -8.87 14.30 5.64
CA LYS A 104 -9.82 13.31 5.11
C LYS A 104 -10.84 13.90 4.13
N ALA A 105 -11.08 15.20 4.20
CA ALA A 105 -11.92 15.90 3.22
C ALA A 105 -11.24 16.03 1.84
N LEU A 106 -9.91 15.91 1.77
CA LEU A 106 -9.15 16.01 0.53
C LEU A 106 -9.25 14.73 -0.30
N ARG A 107 -8.90 14.87 -1.58
CA ARG A 107 -8.88 13.78 -2.56
C ARG A 107 -7.52 13.66 -3.20
N LEU A 108 -6.99 12.44 -3.20
CA LEU A 108 -5.68 12.11 -3.78
C LEU A 108 -5.70 12.28 -5.29
N LYS A 109 -4.57 12.72 -5.84
CA LYS A 109 -4.28 12.74 -7.27
C LYS A 109 -3.56 11.45 -7.66
N ASN A 110 -3.79 10.98 -8.89
CA ASN A 110 -3.20 9.73 -9.37
C ASN A 110 -1.66 9.77 -9.39
N GLY A 111 -1.02 8.59 -9.40
CA GLY A 111 0.43 8.42 -9.51
C GLY A 111 1.20 9.23 -8.48
N LEU A 112 2.19 9.98 -8.94
CA LEU A 112 3.03 10.88 -8.13
C LEU A 112 2.38 12.28 -7.92
N GLY A 113 1.10 12.45 -8.26
CA GLY A 113 0.43 13.74 -8.16
C GLY A 113 1.00 14.80 -9.12
N GLY A 114 0.92 16.06 -8.74
CA GLY A 114 1.33 17.20 -9.56
C GLY A 114 0.16 18.15 -9.87
N ALA A 115 0.46 19.23 -10.59
CA ALA A 115 -0.51 20.29 -10.87
C ALA A 115 -1.66 19.80 -11.78
N GLN A 116 -1.36 18.92 -12.75
CA GLN A 116 -2.32 18.45 -13.76
C GLN A 116 -2.71 16.97 -13.59
N ALA A 117 -2.22 16.29 -12.56
CA ALA A 117 -2.60 14.92 -12.27
C ALA A 117 -4.11 14.83 -11.97
N ALA A 118 -4.74 13.77 -12.47
CA ALA A 118 -6.17 13.55 -12.29
C ALA A 118 -6.49 13.32 -10.80
N VAL A 119 -7.48 14.07 -10.29
CA VAL A 119 -8.02 13.87 -8.95
C VAL A 119 -8.87 12.59 -8.94
N THR A 120 -8.70 11.76 -7.91
CA THR A 120 -9.44 10.51 -7.70
C THR A 120 -10.49 10.69 -6.60
N ASP A 121 -11.30 9.67 -6.32
CA ASP A 121 -12.21 9.68 -5.15
C ASP A 121 -11.54 9.18 -3.86
N LEU A 122 -10.24 8.87 -3.90
CA LEU A 122 -9.51 8.29 -2.78
C LEU A 122 -9.12 9.36 -1.76
N GLN A 123 -9.19 9.01 -0.48
CA GLN A 123 -8.77 9.84 0.65
C GLN A 123 -7.31 9.57 1.04
N VAL A 124 -6.69 10.55 1.69
CA VAL A 124 -5.40 10.35 2.39
C VAL A 124 -5.59 9.31 3.51
N PRO A 125 -4.81 8.20 3.54
CA PRO A 125 -4.93 7.20 4.60
C PRO A 125 -4.35 7.68 5.93
N THR A 126 -4.88 7.15 7.03
CA THR A 126 -4.16 7.13 8.31
C THR A 126 -3.15 6.00 8.34
N LEU A 127 -2.17 6.06 9.25
CA LEU A 127 -1.26 4.94 9.47
C LEU A 127 -2.05 3.68 9.87
N LYS A 128 -2.99 3.78 10.82
CA LYS A 128 -3.84 2.65 11.25
C LYS A 128 -4.59 1.97 10.10
N GLU A 129 -5.15 2.74 9.17
CA GLU A 129 -5.84 2.18 8.00
C GLU A 129 -4.87 1.39 7.10
N ALA A 130 -3.66 1.89 6.90
CA ALA A 130 -2.65 1.17 6.12
C ALA A 130 -2.16 -0.08 6.85
N LEU A 131 -1.95 -0.02 8.16
CA LEU A 131 -1.62 -1.18 8.99
C LEU A 131 -2.71 -2.26 8.90
N ALA A 132 -3.99 -1.88 8.86
CA ALA A 132 -5.10 -2.83 8.71
C ALA A 132 -5.13 -3.49 7.31
N VAL A 133 -4.79 -2.75 6.25
CA VAL A 133 -4.74 -3.28 4.88
C VAL A 133 -3.54 -4.23 4.69
N ILE A 134 -2.36 -3.80 5.14
CA ILE A 134 -1.10 -4.51 4.94
C ILE A 134 -0.97 -5.67 5.94
N GLY A 135 -1.14 -5.41 7.23
CA GLY A 135 -1.05 -6.39 8.31
C GLY A 135 0.24 -7.22 8.25
N THR A 136 0.08 -8.51 8.01
CA THR A 136 1.19 -9.48 7.89
C THR A 136 1.49 -9.90 6.45
N LYS A 137 0.86 -9.26 5.45
CA LYS A 137 0.97 -9.64 4.04
C LYS A 137 2.23 -9.09 3.36
N ALA A 138 2.83 -8.04 3.94
CA ALA A 138 4.11 -7.45 3.54
C ALA A 138 4.78 -6.81 4.78
N LEU A 139 6.09 -6.58 4.72
CA LEU A 139 6.78 -5.70 5.67
C LEU A 139 6.41 -4.24 5.39
N ILE A 140 6.43 -3.41 6.43
CA ILE A 140 6.06 -1.99 6.37
C ILE A 140 7.30 -1.17 6.74
N ASN A 141 7.95 -0.57 5.76
CA ASN A 141 9.09 0.33 6.02
C ASN A 141 8.58 1.76 6.26
N LEU A 142 8.87 2.28 7.45
CA LEU A 142 8.30 3.54 7.95
C LEU A 142 9.28 4.70 7.71
N ASP A 143 9.07 5.50 6.67
CA ASP A 143 9.82 6.74 6.44
C ASP A 143 9.21 7.95 7.15
N LYS A 144 10.05 8.95 7.45
CA LYS A 144 9.70 10.20 8.16
C LYS A 144 9.06 9.96 9.55
N ALA A 145 9.16 8.72 10.03
CA ALA A 145 8.50 8.21 11.21
C ALA A 145 9.29 8.44 12.51
N TRP A 146 10.61 8.64 12.43
CA TRP A 146 11.48 8.61 13.62
C TRP A 146 11.12 9.63 14.70
N ALA A 147 10.69 10.83 14.28
CA ALA A 147 10.24 11.89 15.19
C ALA A 147 9.00 11.51 16.01
N TYR A 148 8.19 10.58 15.50
CA TYR A 148 6.94 10.12 16.11
C TYR A 148 6.99 8.64 16.51
N ARG A 149 8.19 8.04 16.59
CA ARG A 149 8.40 6.59 16.77
C ARG A 149 7.69 5.98 17.98
N ASP A 150 7.57 6.72 19.08
CA ASP A 150 6.87 6.24 20.27
C ASP A 150 5.34 6.19 20.08
N GLN A 151 4.78 7.18 19.36
CA GLN A 151 3.37 7.17 18.98
C GLN A 151 3.10 6.02 18.00
N ILE A 152 3.97 5.84 17.01
CA ILE A 152 3.86 4.75 16.04
C ILE A 152 3.94 3.39 16.72
N LEU A 153 4.90 3.20 17.64
CA LEU A 153 5.01 1.95 18.41
C LEU A 153 3.72 1.64 19.17
N ALA A 154 3.07 2.65 19.77
CA ALA A 154 1.78 2.45 20.41
C ALA A 154 0.68 2.00 19.43
N GLU A 155 0.60 2.60 18.23
CA GLU A 155 -0.35 2.18 17.19
C GLU A 155 -0.05 0.77 16.64
N LEU A 156 1.23 0.41 16.50
CA LEU A 156 1.67 -0.92 16.08
C LEU A 156 1.32 -1.98 17.13
N ILE A 157 1.47 -1.67 18.43
CA ILE A 157 1.06 -2.56 19.52
C ILE A 157 -0.46 -2.76 19.51
N GLU A 158 -1.21 -1.67 19.38
CA GLU A 158 -2.68 -1.70 19.32
C GLU A 158 -3.20 -2.55 18.14
N THR A 159 -2.54 -2.44 16.98
CA THR A 159 -2.94 -3.15 15.76
C THR A 159 -2.30 -4.53 15.61
N GLY A 160 -1.39 -4.93 16.51
CA GLY A 160 -0.70 -6.21 16.44
C GLY A 160 0.31 -6.33 15.28
N THR A 161 0.87 -5.22 14.81
CA THR A 161 1.74 -5.15 13.61
C THR A 161 3.21 -4.83 13.91
N VAL A 162 3.62 -4.85 15.19
CA VAL A 162 5.01 -4.54 15.61
C VAL A 162 6.05 -5.37 14.84
N GLU A 163 5.80 -6.66 14.64
CA GLU A 163 6.75 -7.59 14.03
C GLU A 163 6.88 -7.42 12.51
N THR A 164 6.00 -6.66 11.86
CA THR A 164 6.07 -6.40 10.41
C THR A 164 6.45 -4.97 10.06
N ALA A 165 6.53 -4.08 11.05
CA ALA A 165 6.95 -2.70 10.87
C ALA A 165 8.46 -2.52 11.09
N VAL A 166 9.13 -2.00 10.07
CA VAL A 166 10.55 -1.65 10.06
C VAL A 166 10.70 -0.15 10.22
N PHE A 167 11.13 0.28 11.41
CA PHE A 167 11.53 1.66 11.64
C PHE A 167 12.83 1.96 10.90
N LYS A 168 12.99 3.17 10.35
CA LYS A 168 14.29 3.62 9.81
C LYS A 168 14.67 5.01 10.29
N SER A 169 15.98 5.24 10.43
CA SER A 169 16.57 6.56 10.70
C SER A 169 18.10 6.53 10.57
N ASN A 170 18.72 7.71 10.54
CA ASN A 170 20.15 7.92 10.74
C ASN A 170 20.48 8.38 12.18
N ALA A 171 19.60 8.10 13.15
CA ALA A 171 19.74 8.55 14.53
C ALA A 171 20.97 7.93 15.23
N SER A 172 21.41 8.51 16.36
CA SER A 172 22.57 7.99 17.07
C SER A 172 22.37 6.52 17.49
N VAL A 173 23.44 5.73 17.46
CA VAL A 173 23.42 4.30 17.87
C VAL A 173 22.77 4.14 19.26
N ALA A 174 23.10 5.03 20.19
CA ALA A 174 22.55 5.02 21.55
C ALA A 174 21.03 5.23 21.56
N ASP A 175 20.51 6.20 20.80
CA ASP A 175 19.07 6.45 20.71
C ASP A 175 18.32 5.27 20.08
N VAL A 176 18.91 4.64 19.07
CA VAL A 176 18.35 3.46 18.41
C VAL A 176 18.30 2.27 19.36
N GLN A 177 19.39 1.98 20.06
CA GLN A 177 19.45 0.89 21.03
C GLN A 177 18.45 1.12 22.18
N ALA A 178 18.35 2.35 22.69
CA ALA A 178 17.37 2.71 23.70
C ALA A 178 15.92 2.52 23.22
N PHE A 179 15.63 2.84 21.95
CA PHE A 179 14.31 2.61 21.37
C PHE A 179 14.01 1.12 21.18
N ARG A 180 14.92 0.35 20.60
CA ARG A 180 14.76 -1.11 20.39
C ARG A 180 14.64 -1.88 21.70
N ALA A 181 15.24 -1.39 22.79
CA ALA A 181 15.10 -1.99 24.12
C ALA A 181 13.67 -1.92 24.68
N LYS A 182 12.78 -1.08 24.12
CA LYS A 182 11.37 -0.98 24.56
C LYS A 182 10.55 -2.21 24.18
N ASP A 183 10.87 -2.85 23.05
CA ASP A 183 10.19 -4.06 22.58
C ASP A 183 11.11 -4.86 21.63
N PRO A 184 11.45 -6.12 21.95
CA PRO A 184 12.37 -6.94 21.14
C PRO A 184 11.81 -7.33 19.75
N ARG A 185 10.53 -7.06 19.50
CA ARG A 185 9.88 -7.28 18.20
C ARG A 185 10.19 -6.18 17.19
N ILE A 186 10.62 -5.01 17.65
CA ILE A 186 10.94 -3.86 16.78
C ILE A 186 12.00 -4.26 15.76
N LEU A 187 11.63 -4.17 14.48
CA LEU A 187 12.57 -4.25 13.37
C LEU A 187 13.10 -2.84 13.06
N TYR A 188 14.39 -2.76 12.73
CA TYR A 188 15.03 -1.48 12.48
C TYR A 188 16.04 -1.54 11.32
N SER A 189 15.95 -0.57 10.42
CA SER A 189 16.92 -0.27 9.37
C SER A 189 17.71 0.99 9.72
N HIS A 190 19.03 0.88 9.83
CA HIS A 190 19.88 2.05 10.09
C HIS A 190 20.33 2.68 8.78
N ILE A 191 20.00 3.96 8.57
CA ILE A 191 20.42 4.71 7.38
C ILE A 191 21.87 5.17 7.57
N VAL A 192 22.72 4.78 6.63
CA VAL A 192 24.14 5.10 6.59
C VAL A 192 24.45 5.94 5.35
N GLU A 193 24.98 7.13 5.58
CA GLU A 193 25.40 8.13 4.61
C GLU A 193 26.83 8.61 4.93
N ASP A 194 27.39 9.49 4.08
CA ASP A 194 28.76 9.98 4.22
C ASP A 194 29.07 10.53 5.62
N GLY A 195 28.09 11.22 6.24
CA GLY A 195 28.25 11.86 7.54
C GLY A 195 28.29 10.90 8.74
N ASN A 196 27.85 9.64 8.57
CA ASN A 196 27.74 8.69 9.68
C ASN A 196 28.29 7.29 9.35
N ALA A 197 29.15 7.13 8.33
CA ALA A 197 29.70 5.84 7.92
C ALA A 197 30.32 5.00 9.07
N ALA A 198 30.85 5.64 10.10
CA ALA A 198 31.37 4.97 11.30
C ALA A 198 30.31 4.16 12.09
N SER A 199 29.02 4.45 11.87
CA SER A 199 27.89 3.74 12.49
C SER A 199 27.79 2.28 12.07
N LEU A 200 28.32 1.88 10.90
CA LEU A 200 28.33 0.50 10.42
C LEU A 200 28.96 -0.49 11.41
N SER A 201 29.95 -0.04 12.18
CA SER A 201 30.57 -0.81 13.26
C SER A 201 30.14 -0.37 14.67
N GLY A 202 29.33 0.68 14.77
CA GLY A 202 29.00 1.33 16.04
C GLY A 202 28.05 0.53 16.93
N PHE A 203 27.25 -0.38 16.35
CA PHE A 203 26.25 -1.16 17.06
C PHE A 203 26.79 -2.35 17.87
N GLY A 204 28.06 -2.74 17.67
CA GLY A 204 28.69 -3.86 18.37
C GLY A 204 27.92 -5.17 18.17
N ASP A 205 27.64 -5.89 19.27
CA ASP A 205 26.97 -7.20 19.25
C ASP A 205 25.44 -7.12 19.05
N ASN A 206 24.87 -5.91 18.92
CA ASN A 206 23.43 -5.71 18.67
C ASN A 206 23.18 -4.88 17.41
N PRO A 207 23.56 -5.41 16.23
CA PRO A 207 23.40 -4.72 14.95
C PRO A 207 21.91 -4.48 14.61
N PRO A 208 21.60 -3.51 13.74
CA PRO A 208 20.26 -3.36 13.18
C PRO A 208 19.90 -4.57 12.31
N ASP A 209 18.62 -4.74 12.02
CA ASP A 209 18.15 -5.81 11.12
C ASP A 209 18.63 -5.56 9.68
N SER A 210 18.80 -4.29 9.30
CA SER A 210 19.44 -3.88 8.04
C SER A 210 20.23 -2.58 8.17
N TYR A 211 21.19 -2.39 7.27
CA TYR A 211 21.79 -1.09 6.98
C TYR A 211 21.31 -0.59 5.63
N GLU A 212 20.61 0.53 5.61
CA GLU A 212 20.24 1.27 4.40
C GLU A 212 21.39 2.17 3.98
N ILE A 213 22.14 1.75 2.96
CA ILE A 213 23.37 2.42 2.54
C ILE A 213 23.07 3.39 1.40
N VAL A 214 23.27 4.67 1.68
CA VAL A 214 23.17 5.77 0.71
C VAL A 214 24.57 6.21 0.33
N PHE A 215 24.86 6.35 -0.96
CA PHE A 215 26.16 6.78 -1.46
C PHE A 215 26.02 7.48 -2.81
N ASP A 216 26.82 8.53 -3.03
CA ASP A 216 26.85 9.25 -4.30
C ASP A 216 28.10 8.91 -5.13
N ARG A 217 29.17 8.44 -4.47
CA ARG A 217 30.43 8.05 -5.10
C ARG A 217 30.81 6.63 -4.70
N LEU A 218 31.39 5.90 -5.64
CA LEU A 218 31.92 4.55 -5.38
C LEU A 218 33.15 4.54 -4.45
N THR A 219 33.66 5.72 -4.09
CA THR A 219 34.75 5.93 -3.14
C THR A 219 34.27 6.17 -1.70
N ASP A 220 32.96 6.26 -1.47
CA ASP A 220 32.42 6.54 -0.13
C ASP A 220 32.70 5.38 0.82
N ALA A 221 32.98 5.70 2.09
CA ALA A 221 33.50 4.73 3.05
C ALA A 221 32.50 3.59 3.33
N GLN A 222 31.21 3.92 3.40
CA GLN A 222 30.12 3.01 3.71
C GLN A 222 29.85 1.97 2.61
N ILE A 223 30.30 2.22 1.38
CA ILE A 223 30.09 1.32 0.24
C ILE A 223 31.37 0.57 -0.18
N GLN A 224 32.47 0.75 0.55
CA GLN A 224 33.71 0.02 0.28
C GLN A 224 33.53 -1.49 0.54
N PRO A 225 34.12 -2.38 -0.29
CA PRO A 225 33.86 -3.82 -0.22
C PRO A 225 34.04 -4.44 1.16
N ALA A 226 35.07 -4.03 1.91
CA ALA A 226 35.33 -4.54 3.26
C ALA A 226 34.26 -4.10 4.27
N ALA A 227 33.75 -2.87 4.16
CA ALA A 227 32.71 -2.34 5.04
C ALA A 227 31.37 -3.05 4.79
N VAL A 228 30.97 -3.16 3.52
CA VAL A 228 29.73 -3.84 3.12
C VAL A 228 29.77 -5.33 3.48
N ALA A 229 30.89 -6.01 3.20
CA ALA A 229 31.03 -7.42 3.57
C ALA A 229 31.02 -7.64 5.08
N ALA A 230 31.51 -6.68 5.88
CA ALA A 230 31.42 -6.74 7.33
C ALA A 230 29.98 -6.58 7.83
N ALA A 231 29.25 -5.59 7.30
CA ALA A 231 27.86 -5.35 7.62
C ALA A 231 26.96 -6.55 7.23
N LYS A 232 27.16 -7.11 6.04
CA LYS A 232 26.35 -8.24 5.51
C LYS A 232 26.39 -9.49 6.40
N ARG A 233 27.49 -9.71 7.12
CA ARG A 233 27.63 -10.86 8.03
C ARG A 233 26.70 -10.80 9.25
N GLN A 234 26.13 -9.63 9.54
CA GLN A 234 25.37 -9.37 10.76
C GLN A 234 24.00 -8.72 10.51
N SER A 235 23.80 -8.15 9.33
CA SER A 235 22.60 -7.40 8.94
C SER A 235 22.36 -7.55 7.45
N ARG A 236 21.12 -7.28 7.00
CA ARG A 236 20.84 -7.11 5.56
C ARG A 236 21.43 -5.81 5.02
N ILE A 237 21.87 -5.83 3.77
CA ILE A 237 22.22 -4.61 3.04
C ILE A 237 20.99 -4.11 2.27
N PHE A 238 20.53 -2.90 2.59
CA PHE A 238 19.39 -2.25 1.96
C PHE A 238 19.88 -1.13 1.05
N ILE A 239 19.49 -1.14 -0.24
CA ILE A 239 19.90 -0.14 -1.22
C ILE A 239 18.68 0.40 -1.98
N ASN A 240 18.61 1.72 -2.11
CA ASN A 240 17.59 2.41 -2.88
C ASN A 240 18.04 2.60 -4.33
N THR A 241 17.17 2.34 -5.30
CA THR A 241 17.52 2.40 -6.74
C THR A 241 16.62 3.34 -7.54
N MET A 242 15.85 4.20 -6.91
CA MET A 242 14.85 5.01 -7.61
C MET A 242 15.46 6.11 -8.50
N TRP A 243 16.50 6.84 -8.04
CA TRP A 243 17.10 7.96 -8.77
C TRP A 243 18.56 8.23 -8.39
N TYR A 244 19.23 9.13 -9.12
CA TYR A 244 20.62 9.52 -8.87
C TYR A 244 20.82 10.15 -7.49
N GLY A 245 21.93 9.81 -6.84
CA GLY A 245 22.27 10.27 -5.48
C GLY A 245 21.90 9.29 -4.37
N LEU A 246 21.22 8.18 -4.70
CA LEU A 246 20.89 7.13 -3.72
C LEU A 246 21.90 5.98 -3.72
N ALA A 247 22.39 5.58 -4.90
CA ALA A 247 23.28 4.42 -5.06
C ALA A 247 24.32 4.63 -6.17
N GLY A 248 25.11 5.70 -6.14
CA GLY A 248 26.25 5.89 -7.06
C GLY A 248 25.88 5.86 -8.54
N ARG A 249 24.68 6.34 -8.88
CA ARG A 249 24.02 6.31 -10.19
C ARG A 249 23.44 4.96 -10.66
N TYR A 250 23.45 3.93 -9.83
CA TYR A 250 22.72 2.70 -10.12
C TYR A 250 21.23 2.92 -9.84
N THR A 251 20.43 3.00 -10.91
CA THR A 251 18.99 3.27 -10.82
C THR A 251 18.15 2.20 -11.50
N ASP A 252 16.85 2.23 -11.23
CA ASP A 252 15.85 1.41 -11.90
C ASP A 252 15.91 1.63 -13.41
N GLU A 253 15.89 2.90 -13.86
CA GLU A 253 15.89 3.22 -15.28
C GLU A 253 17.19 2.83 -15.99
N ALA A 254 18.35 3.01 -15.34
CA ALA A 254 19.62 2.53 -15.88
C ALA A 254 19.62 0.99 -16.04
N SER A 255 18.95 0.27 -15.13
CA SER A 255 18.83 -1.20 -15.17
C SER A 255 18.05 -1.71 -16.39
N LEU A 256 17.13 -0.90 -16.92
CA LEU A 256 16.32 -1.24 -18.09
C LEU A 256 17.06 -1.03 -19.42
N ILE A 257 18.20 -0.34 -19.40
CA ILE A 257 19.04 -0.09 -20.58
C ILE A 257 20.26 -1.02 -20.59
N ASP A 258 20.98 -1.09 -19.47
CA ASP A 258 22.16 -1.92 -19.32
C ASP A 258 22.22 -2.43 -17.87
N PRO A 259 22.16 -3.76 -17.62
CA PRO A 259 22.18 -4.29 -16.27
C PRO A 259 23.44 -3.86 -15.51
N ALA A 260 24.58 -3.68 -16.20
CA ALA A 260 25.83 -3.25 -15.59
C ALA A 260 25.79 -1.81 -15.04
N ARG A 261 24.80 -1.01 -15.43
CA ARG A 261 24.58 0.37 -14.97
C ARG A 261 23.53 0.49 -13.85
N GLY A 262 22.97 -0.62 -13.38
CA GLY A 262 21.84 -0.61 -12.46
C GLY A 262 21.87 -1.74 -11.42
N TRP A 263 20.85 -2.60 -11.40
CA TRP A 263 20.68 -3.63 -10.36
C TRP A 263 21.82 -4.66 -10.28
N LYS A 264 22.52 -4.96 -11.39
CA LYS A 264 23.60 -5.96 -11.39
C LYS A 264 24.72 -5.61 -10.41
N PRO A 265 25.40 -4.45 -10.48
CA PRO A 265 26.40 -4.09 -9.48
C PRO A 265 25.80 -3.86 -8.09
N VAL A 266 24.56 -3.38 -7.96
CA VAL A 266 23.88 -3.25 -6.65
C VAL A 266 23.82 -4.61 -5.93
N ILE A 267 23.55 -5.69 -6.67
CA ILE A 267 23.49 -7.04 -6.13
C ILE A 267 24.87 -7.68 -6.03
N GLU A 268 25.61 -7.76 -7.14
CA GLU A 268 26.84 -8.56 -7.23
C GLU A 268 28.03 -7.90 -6.54
N ARG A 269 28.11 -6.57 -6.58
CA ARG A 269 29.25 -5.81 -6.03
C ARG A 269 28.93 -5.23 -4.66
N HIS A 270 27.72 -4.69 -4.50
CA HIS A 270 27.29 -4.01 -3.27
C HIS A 270 26.43 -4.88 -2.36
N LEU A 271 26.25 -6.16 -2.73
CA LEU A 271 25.70 -7.22 -1.91
C LEU A 271 24.32 -6.93 -1.33
N ALA A 272 23.50 -6.14 -2.03
CA ALA A 272 22.15 -5.78 -1.59
C ALA A 272 21.27 -7.03 -1.34
N ASP A 273 20.62 -7.04 -0.19
CA ASP A 273 19.64 -8.04 0.26
C ASP A 273 18.22 -7.48 0.31
N VAL A 274 18.09 -6.15 0.26
CA VAL A 274 16.83 -5.46 0.10
C VAL A 274 17.04 -4.35 -0.91
N ILE A 275 16.17 -4.30 -1.92
CA ILE A 275 16.22 -3.27 -2.95
C ILE A 275 14.89 -2.53 -2.93
N GLN A 276 14.96 -1.24 -2.64
CA GLN A 276 13.82 -0.34 -2.80
C GLN A 276 13.82 0.24 -4.21
N THR A 277 12.66 0.18 -4.85
CA THR A 277 12.48 0.44 -6.28
C THR A 277 11.12 1.08 -6.56
N ASP A 278 11.07 1.89 -7.60
CA ASP A 278 9.86 2.39 -8.24
C ASP A 278 9.41 1.47 -9.39
N ASN A 279 10.23 0.49 -9.79
CA ASN A 279 9.98 -0.48 -10.86
C ASN A 279 9.92 -1.95 -10.33
N PRO A 280 9.06 -2.28 -9.35
CA PRO A 280 9.11 -3.58 -8.67
C PRO A 280 8.80 -4.77 -9.58
N ASP A 281 7.97 -4.60 -10.61
CA ASP A 281 7.66 -5.69 -11.55
C ASP A 281 8.88 -6.07 -12.41
N GLU A 282 9.61 -5.06 -12.90
CA GLU A 282 10.82 -5.29 -13.69
C GLU A 282 11.96 -5.81 -12.82
N LEU A 283 12.13 -5.31 -11.59
CA LEU A 283 13.10 -5.88 -10.65
C LEU A 283 12.80 -7.36 -10.38
N LYS A 284 11.53 -7.72 -10.14
CA LYS A 284 11.15 -9.14 -9.96
C LYS A 284 11.36 -9.99 -11.20
N ARG A 285 11.23 -9.43 -12.41
CA ARG A 285 11.57 -10.12 -13.65
C ARG A 285 13.08 -10.34 -13.73
N TYR A 286 13.88 -9.31 -13.49
CA TYR A 286 15.34 -9.38 -13.45
C TYR A 286 15.83 -10.44 -12.45
N LEU A 287 15.30 -10.46 -11.23
CA LEU A 287 15.65 -11.45 -10.20
C LEU A 287 15.27 -12.89 -10.57
N ARG A 288 14.36 -13.09 -11.54
CA ARG A 288 14.01 -14.40 -12.11
C ARG A 288 14.89 -14.78 -13.30
N GLY A 289 15.93 -14.00 -13.61
CA GLY A 289 16.83 -14.21 -14.73
C GLY A 289 16.28 -13.73 -16.08
N VAL A 290 15.22 -12.93 -16.10
CA VAL A 290 14.70 -12.32 -17.34
C VAL A 290 15.59 -11.15 -17.72
N ASP A 291 16.01 -11.10 -18.99
CA ASP A 291 16.64 -9.91 -19.56
C ASP A 291 15.60 -8.79 -19.73
N VAL A 292 15.64 -7.82 -18.82
CA VAL A 292 14.71 -6.68 -18.78
C VAL A 292 15.08 -5.58 -19.78
N THR A 293 16.27 -5.62 -20.37
CA THR A 293 16.67 -4.70 -21.45
C THR A 293 15.97 -5.02 -22.76
N GLN A 294 15.48 -6.25 -22.89
CA GLN A 294 14.78 -6.74 -24.05
C GLN A 294 13.27 -6.88 -23.81
N PRO A 295 12.45 -6.86 -24.86
CA PRO A 295 11.06 -7.27 -24.77
C PRO A 295 10.92 -8.70 -24.23
N VAL A 296 9.83 -8.96 -23.48
CA VAL A 296 9.52 -10.28 -22.87
C VAL A 296 9.64 -11.42 -23.89
N ASN A 297 9.28 -11.17 -25.16
CA ASN A 297 9.37 -12.13 -26.25
C ASN A 297 10.23 -11.57 -27.40
N ALA A 298 11.53 -11.37 -27.16
CA ALA A 298 12.47 -10.81 -28.15
C ALA A 298 12.54 -11.56 -29.51
N ALA A 299 12.05 -12.81 -29.56
CA ALA A 299 11.90 -13.54 -30.82
C ALA A 299 10.75 -13.00 -31.69
N ASN A 300 9.68 -12.51 -31.05
CA ASN A 300 8.46 -12.03 -31.66
C ASN A 300 8.19 -10.54 -31.40
N ALA A 301 9.17 -9.81 -30.86
CA ALA A 301 9.04 -8.40 -30.55
C ALA A 301 10.24 -7.62 -31.09
N ILE A 302 10.01 -6.33 -31.34
CA ILE A 302 11.02 -5.37 -31.80
C ILE A 302 10.91 -4.17 -30.86
N ARG A 303 12.00 -3.79 -30.20
CA ARG A 303 12.09 -2.54 -29.45
C ARG A 303 13.12 -1.64 -30.10
N VAL A 304 12.79 -0.36 -30.18
CA VAL A 304 13.66 0.69 -30.70
C VAL A 304 13.68 1.79 -29.66
N GLN A 305 14.87 2.13 -29.16
CA GLN A 305 15.03 3.23 -28.22
C GLN A 305 14.76 4.56 -28.94
N GLY A 306 14.27 5.55 -28.20
CA GLY A 306 13.89 6.85 -28.74
C GLY A 306 15.08 7.55 -29.37
N GLU A 307 16.25 7.47 -28.73
CA GLU A 307 17.52 8.06 -29.16
C GLU A 307 18.17 7.33 -30.35
N ASP A 308 17.70 6.12 -30.69
CA ASP A 308 18.17 5.30 -31.81
C ASP A 308 17.45 5.65 -33.14
N TYR A 309 17.08 6.92 -33.32
CA TYR A 309 16.55 7.42 -34.59
C TYR A 309 17.60 7.32 -35.71
N SER A 310 17.18 7.43 -36.97
CA SER A 310 18.04 7.24 -38.14
C SER A 310 19.23 8.21 -38.16
N THR A 311 20.40 7.72 -38.59
CA THR A 311 21.66 8.47 -38.70
C THR A 311 21.84 9.17 -40.05
N ASP A 312 20.81 9.17 -40.90
CA ASP A 312 20.83 9.77 -42.24
C ASP A 312 20.91 11.32 -42.23
N GLY A 313 20.97 11.95 -41.05
CA GLY A 313 21.14 13.39 -40.87
C GLY A 313 19.85 14.21 -40.91
N LYS A 314 19.97 15.51 -40.61
CA LYS A 314 18.84 16.46 -40.56
C LYS A 314 18.14 16.57 -41.92
N GLY A 315 16.81 16.52 -41.89
CA GLY A 315 15.95 16.55 -43.07
C GLY A 315 15.72 15.18 -43.74
N VAL A 316 16.46 14.13 -43.33
CA VAL A 316 16.31 12.76 -43.88
C VAL A 316 16.03 11.74 -42.77
N GLY A 317 16.88 11.69 -41.74
CA GLY A 317 16.75 10.81 -40.58
C GLY A 317 15.96 11.42 -39.42
N TYR A 318 15.94 12.74 -39.32
CA TYR A 318 15.15 13.48 -38.34
C TYR A 318 14.89 14.91 -38.82
N SER A 319 13.94 15.59 -38.19
CA SER A 319 13.80 17.05 -38.26
C SER A 319 13.58 17.58 -36.86
N ASP A 320 14.51 18.43 -36.45
CA ASP A 320 14.45 19.22 -35.24
C ASP A 320 14.31 20.70 -35.62
N LEU A 321 13.46 21.43 -34.89
CA LEU A 321 13.25 22.87 -35.14
C LEU A 321 14.44 23.71 -34.69
N GLU A 322 15.29 23.16 -33.84
CA GLU A 322 16.54 23.75 -33.38
C GLU A 322 17.74 23.01 -33.98
N ASP A 323 18.88 23.70 -34.02
CA ASP A 323 20.16 23.08 -34.43
C ASP A 323 20.97 22.61 -33.21
N ALA A 324 20.61 23.06 -32.00
CA ALA A 324 21.35 22.80 -30.78
C ALA A 324 20.63 21.76 -29.93
N ASN A 325 21.38 20.74 -29.48
CA ASN A 325 20.93 19.77 -28.50
C ASN A 325 20.95 20.40 -27.08
N GLN A 326 19.77 20.62 -26.53
CA GLN A 326 19.45 21.06 -25.18
C GLN A 326 19.46 19.91 -24.16
N GLY A 327 19.56 18.66 -24.62
CA GLY A 327 19.60 17.44 -23.79
C GLY A 327 20.92 17.19 -23.04
N GLY A 328 21.91 18.08 -23.19
CA GLY A 328 23.18 18.02 -22.49
C GLY A 328 24.29 17.26 -23.23
N ASN A 329 24.13 17.03 -24.54
CA ASN A 329 25.15 16.41 -25.42
C ASN A 329 25.62 15.02 -24.97
N LEU A 330 24.73 14.24 -24.37
CA LEU A 330 25.04 12.94 -23.77
C LEU A 330 25.15 11.81 -24.81
N TYR A 331 24.34 11.90 -25.87
CA TYR A 331 24.33 10.96 -26.98
C TYR A 331 24.02 11.72 -28.26
N ARG A 332 24.80 11.47 -29.32
CA ARG A 332 24.69 12.16 -30.62
C ARG A 332 24.63 13.69 -30.53
N GLY A 333 25.35 14.28 -29.57
CA GLY A 333 25.30 15.74 -29.28
C GLY A 333 25.81 16.68 -30.38
N ALA A 334 26.25 16.15 -31.53
CA ALA A 334 26.50 16.96 -32.74
C ALA A 334 25.23 17.18 -33.57
N GLU A 335 24.16 16.45 -33.27
CA GLU A 335 22.87 16.48 -33.95
C GLU A 335 21.87 17.34 -33.17
N GLY A 336 20.85 17.86 -33.87
CA GLY A 336 19.89 18.79 -33.26
C GLY A 336 18.90 18.14 -32.29
N VAL A 337 18.65 16.82 -32.40
CA VAL A 337 17.67 16.12 -31.57
C VAL A 337 18.09 16.13 -30.10
N ASP A 338 17.18 16.54 -29.24
CA ASP A 338 17.34 16.60 -27.80
C ASP A 338 17.27 15.21 -27.16
N VAL A 339 18.43 14.70 -26.72
CA VAL A 339 18.54 13.45 -25.97
C VAL A 339 18.99 13.74 -24.54
N CYS A 340 18.14 13.43 -23.57
CA CYS A 340 18.36 13.67 -22.14
C CYS A 340 18.69 12.37 -21.39
N ASP A 341 19.42 12.50 -20.28
CA ASP A 341 19.50 11.48 -19.23
C ASP A 341 18.50 11.83 -18.11
N GLN A 342 17.47 11.01 -17.97
CA GLN A 342 16.49 11.07 -16.90
C GLN A 342 16.72 9.91 -15.95
N GLN A 343 17.57 10.14 -14.94
CA GLN A 343 17.89 9.16 -13.89
C GLN A 343 18.40 7.82 -14.43
N GLY A 344 19.08 7.80 -15.57
CA GLY A 344 19.60 6.59 -16.22
C GLY A 344 18.85 6.20 -17.50
N ALA A 345 17.61 6.67 -17.69
CA ALA A 345 16.90 6.55 -18.97
C ALA A 345 17.50 7.55 -19.96
N LEU A 346 17.95 7.05 -21.11
CA LEU A 346 18.32 7.91 -22.25
C LEU A 346 17.06 8.07 -23.09
N VAL A 347 16.61 9.32 -23.26
CA VAL A 347 15.28 9.58 -23.84
C VAL A 347 15.33 10.77 -24.79
N VAL A 348 14.44 10.77 -25.78
CA VAL A 348 14.16 12.00 -26.53
C VAL A 348 13.29 12.90 -25.66
N CYS A 349 13.75 14.12 -25.44
CA CYS A 349 13.14 15.12 -24.57
C CYS A 349 12.97 16.44 -25.33
N TRP A 350 12.42 17.48 -24.68
CA TRP A 350 12.26 18.83 -25.26
C TRP A 350 11.54 18.90 -26.61
N ILE A 351 10.80 17.84 -26.93
CA ILE A 351 10.10 17.60 -28.19
C ILE A 351 9.12 18.75 -28.51
N ARG A 352 9.15 19.26 -29.73
CA ARG A 352 8.28 20.34 -30.22
C ARG A 352 7.37 19.93 -31.35
N GLY A 353 6.24 20.65 -31.47
CA GLY A 353 5.26 20.44 -32.51
C GLY A 353 5.86 20.62 -33.91
N GLY A 354 5.65 19.64 -34.80
CA GLY A 354 6.17 19.64 -36.17
C GLY A 354 7.51 18.91 -36.34
N GLU A 355 8.19 18.54 -35.26
CA GLU A 355 9.37 17.69 -35.31
C GLU A 355 9.01 16.27 -35.75
N TRP A 356 10.01 15.53 -36.25
CA TRP A 356 9.84 14.13 -36.58
C TRP A 356 11.14 13.34 -36.50
N LEU A 357 11.01 12.06 -36.19
CA LEU A 357 12.10 11.09 -36.13
C LEU A 357 11.79 9.92 -37.06
N LYS A 358 12.74 9.56 -37.92
CA LYS A 358 12.68 8.34 -38.73
C LYS A 358 13.37 7.22 -37.96
N TYR A 359 12.78 6.04 -37.99
CA TYR A 359 13.38 4.82 -37.43
C TYR A 359 13.40 3.73 -38.50
N ASP A 360 14.43 2.89 -38.43
CA ASP A 360 14.62 1.75 -39.32
C ASP A 360 14.59 0.46 -38.49
N ILE A 361 13.64 -0.44 -38.79
CA ILE A 361 13.48 -1.72 -38.09
C ILE A 361 13.60 -2.90 -39.06
N THR A 362 13.90 -4.07 -38.49
CA THR A 362 13.84 -5.34 -39.21
C THR A 362 12.74 -6.22 -38.61
N VAL A 363 11.69 -6.45 -39.39
CA VAL A 363 10.60 -7.35 -39.03
C VAL A 363 10.99 -8.78 -39.41
N LYS A 364 11.21 -9.64 -38.41
CA LYS A 364 11.64 -11.03 -38.63
C LYS A 364 10.54 -11.88 -39.27
N THR A 365 9.30 -11.71 -38.83
CA THR A 365 8.15 -12.52 -39.27
C THR A 365 6.99 -11.60 -39.61
N ALA A 366 6.40 -11.78 -40.80
CA ALA A 366 5.24 -11.01 -41.18
C ALA A 366 4.02 -11.33 -40.29
N GLY A 367 3.12 -10.37 -40.14
CA GLY A 367 1.82 -10.55 -39.48
C GLY A 367 1.36 -9.32 -38.70
N ALA A 368 0.35 -9.52 -37.85
CA ALA A 368 -0.19 -8.49 -36.97
C ALA A 368 0.76 -8.19 -35.79
N TYR A 369 0.96 -6.90 -35.52
CA TYR A 369 1.72 -6.39 -34.38
C TYR A 369 0.89 -5.38 -33.60
N ARG A 370 0.98 -5.46 -32.27
CA ARG A 370 0.56 -4.41 -31.35
C ARG A 370 1.75 -3.47 -31.14
N VAL A 371 1.51 -2.16 -31.11
CA VAL A 371 2.55 -1.15 -30.95
C VAL A 371 2.34 -0.40 -29.64
N TRP A 372 3.39 -0.33 -28.85
CA TRP A 372 3.49 0.40 -27.59
C TRP A 372 4.54 1.50 -27.70
N GLY A 373 4.38 2.54 -26.91
CA GLY A 373 5.46 3.47 -26.61
C GLY A 373 5.59 3.70 -25.11
N ARG A 374 6.82 3.85 -24.63
CA ARG A 374 7.11 4.22 -23.24
C ARG A 374 7.37 5.71 -23.18
N PHE A 375 6.56 6.41 -22.40
CA PHE A 375 6.57 7.87 -22.31
C PHE A 375 6.57 8.34 -20.86
N SER A 376 7.01 9.58 -20.62
CA SER A 376 6.78 10.28 -19.36
C SER A 376 6.28 11.71 -19.57
N SER A 377 5.36 12.17 -18.72
CA SER A 377 4.85 13.55 -18.77
C SER A 377 4.03 13.90 -17.51
N PRO A 378 4.25 15.07 -16.88
CA PRO A 378 3.38 15.55 -15.82
C PRO A 378 2.11 16.27 -16.33
N TYR A 379 1.92 16.38 -17.65
CA TYR A 379 0.87 17.22 -18.24
C TYR A 379 -0.33 16.43 -18.78
N ARG A 380 -1.51 17.09 -18.81
CA ARG A 380 -2.77 16.53 -19.31
C ARG A 380 -3.53 17.58 -20.15
N PRO A 381 -3.64 17.40 -21.49
CA PRO A 381 -3.01 16.34 -22.29
C PRO A 381 -1.48 16.49 -22.31
N ALA A 382 -0.75 15.37 -22.45
CA ALA A 382 0.71 15.40 -22.53
C ALA A 382 1.20 15.79 -23.94
N GLY A 383 0.53 15.24 -24.95
CA GLY A 383 0.71 15.59 -26.35
C GLY A 383 0.18 14.54 -27.30
N LYS A 384 0.52 14.70 -28.58
CA LYS A 384 0.09 13.77 -29.63
C LYS A 384 1.24 13.44 -30.57
N ILE A 385 1.33 12.16 -30.92
CA ILE A 385 2.21 11.68 -31.98
C ILE A 385 1.40 11.04 -33.10
N THR A 386 1.93 11.12 -34.32
CA THR A 386 1.46 10.34 -35.46
C THR A 386 2.53 9.34 -35.84
N LEU A 387 2.19 8.05 -35.78
CA LEU A 387 3.05 6.98 -36.25
C LEU A 387 2.73 6.70 -37.73
N GLU A 388 3.68 6.98 -38.62
CA GLU A 388 3.57 6.73 -40.06
C GLU A 388 4.34 5.47 -40.42
N LEU A 389 3.61 4.38 -40.55
CA LEU A 389 4.07 3.11 -41.08
C LEU A 389 3.74 3.04 -42.59
N PRO A 390 4.44 2.21 -43.38
CA PRO A 390 4.08 1.96 -44.77
C PRO A 390 2.61 1.53 -44.92
N GLY A 391 1.81 2.36 -45.57
CA GLY A 391 0.38 2.11 -45.80
C GLY A 391 -0.55 2.37 -44.60
N ARG A 392 -0.03 2.82 -43.45
CA ARG A 392 -0.84 3.17 -42.27
C ARG A 392 -0.29 4.40 -41.55
N SER A 393 -1.12 5.41 -41.34
CA SER A 393 -0.82 6.54 -40.47
C SER A 393 -1.86 6.61 -39.36
N GLN A 394 -1.42 6.75 -38.11
CA GLN A 394 -2.29 6.81 -36.95
C GLN A 394 -1.78 7.85 -35.94
N THR A 395 -2.64 8.81 -35.60
CA THR A 395 -2.40 9.78 -34.53
C THR A 395 -2.96 9.25 -33.22
N VAL A 396 -2.21 9.41 -32.12
CA VAL A 396 -2.60 9.01 -30.78
C VAL A 396 -2.30 10.10 -29.75
N ASP A 397 -3.14 10.15 -28.71
CA ASP A 397 -2.90 10.96 -27.53
C ASP A 397 -1.92 10.25 -26.60
N ILE A 398 -0.93 10.99 -26.09
CA ILE A 398 -0.06 10.54 -25.01
C ILE A 398 -0.72 10.92 -23.68
N ALA A 399 -0.89 9.94 -22.81
CA ALA A 399 -1.42 10.16 -21.47
C ALA A 399 -0.34 10.68 -20.52
N SER A 400 -0.77 11.47 -19.54
CA SER A 400 0.05 11.89 -18.42
C SER A 400 0.52 10.68 -17.61
N THR A 401 1.77 10.72 -17.16
CA THR A 401 2.35 9.79 -16.19
C THR A 401 2.73 10.48 -14.89
N THR A 402 2.28 11.73 -14.68
CA THR A 402 2.43 12.54 -13.45
C THR A 402 3.83 13.08 -13.14
N SER A 403 4.88 12.63 -13.85
CA SER A 403 6.24 13.15 -13.74
C SER A 403 7.03 12.94 -15.05
N HIS A 404 8.08 13.72 -15.26
CA HIS A 404 9.07 13.46 -16.32
C HIS A 404 9.98 12.26 -16.01
N ASP A 405 10.04 11.82 -14.76
CA ASP A 405 10.78 10.63 -14.32
C ASP A 405 9.89 9.38 -14.24
N ALA A 406 8.57 9.53 -14.38
CA ALA A 406 7.62 8.44 -14.28
C ALA A 406 7.32 7.83 -15.66
N PHE A 407 8.21 7.00 -16.18
CA PHE A 407 8.03 6.39 -17.50
C PHE A 407 7.03 5.23 -17.47
N MET A 408 6.04 5.22 -18.35
CA MET A 408 5.04 4.14 -18.47
C MET A 408 4.79 3.73 -19.92
N PRO A 409 4.65 2.41 -20.20
CA PRO A 409 4.23 1.94 -21.50
C PRO A 409 2.75 2.27 -21.73
N GLN A 410 2.43 2.72 -22.94
CA GLN A 410 1.09 3.05 -23.40
C GLN A 410 0.84 2.38 -24.75
N GLU A 411 -0.32 1.76 -24.94
CA GLU A 411 -0.68 1.16 -26.23
C GLU A 411 -0.98 2.28 -27.23
N ILE A 412 -0.31 2.23 -28.38
CA ILE A 412 -0.40 3.24 -29.44
C ILE A 412 -1.23 2.69 -30.60
N ILE A 413 -0.90 1.49 -31.08
CA ILE A 413 -1.66 0.82 -32.14
C ILE A 413 -2.05 -0.57 -31.66
N PRO A 414 -3.36 -0.88 -31.53
CA PRO A 414 -3.80 -2.18 -31.04
C PRO A 414 -3.47 -3.31 -32.03
N SER A 415 -3.42 -3.02 -33.34
CA SER A 415 -3.02 -3.96 -34.38
C SER A 415 -2.61 -3.26 -35.68
N VAL A 416 -1.47 -3.66 -36.24
CA VAL A 416 -0.99 -3.29 -37.57
C VAL A 416 -0.32 -4.49 -38.26
N GLU A 417 -0.65 -4.73 -39.52
CA GLU A 417 0.02 -5.76 -40.34
C GLU A 417 1.37 -5.24 -40.83
N LEU A 418 2.44 -5.97 -40.53
CA LEU A 418 3.80 -5.65 -40.97
C LEU A 418 4.35 -6.76 -41.88
N PRO A 419 4.95 -6.43 -43.04
CA PRO A 419 5.67 -7.40 -43.85
C PRO A 419 7.01 -7.77 -43.20
N ALA A 420 7.51 -8.97 -43.46
CA ALA A 420 8.88 -9.33 -43.09
C ALA A 420 9.90 -8.54 -43.91
N GLY A 421 11.03 -8.20 -43.30
CA GLY A 421 12.12 -7.45 -43.93
C GLY A 421 12.40 -6.11 -43.26
N LYS A 422 13.17 -5.26 -43.96
CA LYS A 422 13.50 -3.91 -43.49
C LYS A 422 12.34 -2.95 -43.75
N LEU A 423 12.04 -2.13 -42.76
CA LEU A 423 10.94 -1.16 -42.78
C LEU A 423 11.42 0.14 -42.13
N SER A 424 11.09 1.28 -42.73
CA SER A 424 11.23 2.57 -42.09
C SER A 424 9.87 3.07 -41.64
N TYR A 425 9.81 3.75 -40.50
CA TYR A 425 8.62 4.45 -40.04
C TYR A 425 8.98 5.82 -39.45
N TYR A 426 8.00 6.69 -39.35
CA TYR A 426 8.18 8.03 -38.77
C TYR A 426 7.34 8.20 -37.53
N VAL A 427 7.93 8.80 -36.50
CA VAL A 427 7.21 9.41 -35.39
C VAL A 427 7.14 10.89 -35.68
N ARG A 428 5.95 11.41 -35.96
CA ARG A 428 5.70 12.84 -36.15
C ARG A 428 5.03 13.44 -34.94
N ILE A 429 5.50 14.60 -34.53
CA ILE A 429 4.94 15.33 -33.42
C ILE A 429 3.86 16.28 -33.97
N ASP A 430 2.64 16.17 -33.43
CA ASP A 430 1.52 16.99 -33.91
C ASP A 430 1.83 18.49 -33.73
N PRO A 431 1.78 19.32 -34.79
CA PRO A 431 2.17 20.73 -34.70
C PRO A 431 1.15 21.59 -33.93
N THR A 432 -0.05 21.08 -33.67
CA THR A 432 -1.16 21.81 -33.06
C THR A 432 -1.45 21.40 -31.61
N ALA A 433 -0.93 20.25 -31.18
CA ALA A 433 -1.09 19.78 -29.80
C ALA A 433 -0.02 20.38 -28.87
N TYR A 434 -0.34 20.47 -27.59
CA TYR A 434 0.64 20.72 -26.53
C TYR A 434 1.66 19.57 -26.53
N GLN A 435 2.97 19.84 -26.52
CA GLN A 435 3.99 18.79 -26.57
C GLN A 435 4.90 18.92 -25.36
N ASN A 436 4.71 18.04 -24.39
CA ASN A 436 5.51 18.05 -23.17
C ASN A 436 5.61 16.65 -22.56
N PHE A 437 6.19 15.74 -23.32
CA PHE A 437 6.47 14.38 -22.91
C PHE A 437 7.89 13.99 -23.35
N ASN A 438 8.45 12.98 -22.69
CA ASN A 438 9.68 12.32 -23.14
C ASN A 438 9.31 10.99 -23.81
N LEU A 439 10.04 10.62 -24.87
CA LEU A 439 9.94 9.32 -25.53
C LEU A 439 11.16 8.47 -25.16
N ASP A 440 10.91 7.35 -24.49
CA ASP A 440 11.94 6.38 -24.10
C ASP A 440 12.11 5.28 -25.17
N TYR A 441 11.06 4.55 -25.51
CA TYR A 441 11.12 3.58 -26.61
C TYR A 441 9.78 3.38 -27.32
N LEU A 442 9.85 2.78 -28.52
CA LEU A 442 8.73 2.14 -29.19
C LEU A 442 8.93 0.62 -29.23
N GLN A 443 7.86 -0.14 -29.01
CA GLN A 443 7.88 -1.60 -29.02
C GLN A 443 6.75 -2.17 -29.88
N PHE A 444 7.10 -3.08 -30.77
CA PHE A 444 6.20 -3.82 -31.64
C PHE A 444 6.16 -5.26 -31.17
N ASP A 445 5.04 -5.68 -30.58
CA ASP A 445 4.81 -7.04 -30.12
C ASP A 445 3.95 -7.79 -31.13
N ARG A 446 4.45 -8.89 -31.70
CA ARG A 446 3.68 -9.68 -32.65
C ARG A 446 2.50 -10.35 -31.95
N ILE A 447 1.31 -10.12 -32.47
CA ILE A 447 0.08 -10.75 -31.99
C ILE A 447 0.07 -12.19 -32.49
N THR A 448 0.08 -13.14 -31.56
CA THR A 448 -0.01 -14.56 -31.86
C THR A 448 -1.39 -15.10 -31.48
N ALA A 449 -1.84 -16.17 -32.15
CA ALA A 449 -3.18 -16.75 -31.93
C ALA A 449 -3.44 -17.22 -30.49
N ASP A 450 -2.39 -17.37 -29.68
CA ASP A 450 -2.44 -17.80 -28.28
C ASP A 450 -2.46 -16.63 -27.26
N GLU A 451 -2.56 -15.37 -27.70
CA GLU A 451 -2.74 -14.23 -26.78
C GLU A 451 -4.16 -14.21 -26.19
N THR A 452 -4.41 -15.02 -25.16
CA THR A 452 -5.59 -14.84 -24.31
C THR A 452 -5.41 -13.58 -23.45
N THR A 453 -6.19 -12.54 -23.73
CA THR A 453 -6.32 -11.38 -22.85
C THR A 453 -7.32 -11.71 -21.74
N GLN A 454 -6.82 -12.01 -20.55
CA GLN A 454 -7.63 -12.09 -19.34
C GLN A 454 -7.77 -10.67 -18.80
N VAL A 455 -8.94 -10.05 -18.98
CA VAL A 455 -9.30 -8.83 -18.25
C VAL A 455 -10.08 -9.28 -17.02
N PRO A 456 -9.46 -9.39 -15.83
CA PRO A 456 -10.21 -9.66 -14.63
C PRO A 456 -11.19 -8.51 -14.39
N SER A 457 -12.48 -8.75 -14.59
CA SER A 457 -13.53 -7.86 -14.11
C SER A 457 -14.01 -8.38 -12.75
N THR A 458 -13.97 -7.53 -11.73
CA THR A 458 -14.60 -7.86 -10.46
C THR A 458 -16.08 -7.49 -10.55
N VAL A 459 -16.96 -8.48 -10.64
CA VAL A 459 -18.37 -8.28 -10.31
C VAL A 459 -18.49 -8.34 -8.80
N GLY A 460 -18.58 -7.17 -8.17
CA GLY A 460 -18.74 -7.03 -6.73
C GLY A 460 -20.15 -6.55 -6.36
N GLY A 461 -20.60 -6.93 -5.16
CA GLY A 461 -21.78 -6.37 -4.52
C GLY A 461 -21.39 -5.87 -3.13
N VAL A 462 -21.95 -4.74 -2.71
CA VAL A 462 -21.78 -4.23 -1.34
C VAL A 462 -22.93 -4.77 -0.49
N VAL A 463 -22.61 -5.49 0.60
CA VAL A 463 -23.58 -5.79 1.65
C VAL A 463 -23.53 -4.65 2.65
N ALA A 464 -24.62 -3.90 2.81
CA ALA A 464 -24.70 -2.84 3.81
C ALA A 464 -24.69 -3.43 5.22
N GLY A 465 -23.94 -2.79 6.13
CA GLY A 465 -23.95 -3.10 7.56
C GLY A 465 -25.39 -3.07 8.09
N THR A 466 -25.93 -4.23 8.42
CA THR A 466 -27.31 -4.40 8.87
C THR A 466 -27.31 -4.97 10.27
N LEU A 467 -27.96 -4.28 11.20
CA LEU A 467 -28.35 -4.80 12.51
C LEU A 467 -29.86 -4.60 12.66
N SER A 468 -30.62 -5.69 12.75
CA SER A 468 -32.07 -5.65 12.96
C SER A 468 -32.45 -6.55 14.12
N LEU A 469 -33.20 -5.98 15.06
CA LEU A 469 -33.76 -6.68 16.21
C LEU A 469 -35.26 -6.40 16.28
N THR A 470 -36.06 -7.47 16.26
CA THR A 470 -37.51 -7.39 16.50
C THR A 470 -37.89 -8.30 17.65
N LEU A 471 -38.71 -7.81 18.57
CA LEU A 471 -39.22 -8.61 19.69
C LEU A 471 -40.63 -9.12 19.38
N GLY A 472 -40.94 -10.33 19.85
CA GLY A 472 -42.27 -10.91 19.81
C GLY A 472 -43.24 -10.24 20.79
N THR A 473 -44.38 -10.89 21.05
CA THR A 473 -45.36 -10.39 22.00
C THR A 473 -44.74 -10.18 23.39
N PRO A 474 -45.04 -9.06 24.08
CA PRO A 474 -44.55 -8.83 25.43
C PRO A 474 -44.87 -10.00 26.38
N PRO A 475 -43.90 -10.47 27.17
CA PRO A 475 -44.11 -11.58 28.10
C PRO A 475 -45.06 -11.15 29.23
N VAL A 476 -46.05 -11.99 29.55
CA VAL A 476 -46.99 -11.75 30.64
C VAL A 476 -46.92 -12.91 31.63
N PHE A 477 -46.67 -12.60 32.89
CA PHE A 477 -46.73 -13.60 33.97
C PHE A 477 -48.18 -13.93 34.32
N GLY A 478 -48.39 -15.14 34.86
CA GLY A 478 -49.64 -15.46 35.55
C GLY A 478 -49.87 -14.58 36.79
N VAL A 479 -51.07 -14.64 37.34
CA VAL A 479 -51.46 -13.85 38.53
C VAL A 479 -50.57 -14.19 39.72
N PHE A 480 -49.89 -13.19 40.27
CA PHE A 480 -49.11 -13.34 41.49
C PHE A 480 -50.01 -13.55 42.70
N GLN A 481 -49.79 -14.65 43.43
CA GLN A 481 -50.53 -15.02 44.62
C GLN A 481 -49.86 -14.47 45.89
N PRO A 482 -50.54 -13.65 46.70
CA PRO A 482 -50.00 -13.20 47.98
C PRO A 482 -49.80 -14.36 48.96
N ALA A 483 -48.78 -14.26 49.81
CA ALA A 483 -48.47 -15.21 50.88
C ALA A 483 -48.12 -16.64 50.44
N VAL A 484 -47.87 -16.86 49.14
CA VAL A 484 -47.47 -18.16 48.59
C VAL A 484 -46.11 -18.00 47.94
N GLU A 485 -45.11 -18.75 48.44
CA GLU A 485 -43.81 -18.83 47.78
C GLU A 485 -43.96 -19.55 46.44
N ARG A 486 -43.65 -18.86 45.35
CA ARG A 486 -43.79 -19.40 44.00
C ARG A 486 -42.91 -18.68 42.99
N GLU A 487 -42.40 -19.44 42.03
CA GLU A 487 -41.77 -18.90 40.83
C GLU A 487 -42.79 -18.80 39.68
N TYR A 488 -42.75 -17.68 38.98
CA TYR A 488 -43.56 -17.40 37.80
C TYR A 488 -42.62 -17.28 36.61
N THR A 489 -43.00 -17.88 35.49
CA THR A 489 -42.25 -17.81 34.24
C THR A 489 -43.10 -17.23 33.13
N ALA A 490 -42.44 -16.54 32.20
CA ALA A 490 -43.02 -16.01 30.97
C ALA A 490 -41.95 -16.04 29.88
N GLN A 491 -42.33 -15.88 28.61
CA GLN A 491 -41.39 -15.93 27.50
C GLN A 491 -41.78 -14.98 26.36
N THR A 492 -40.77 -14.54 25.62
CA THR A 492 -40.91 -13.87 24.32
C THR A 492 -39.83 -14.38 23.37
N THR A 493 -39.81 -13.89 22.14
CA THR A 493 -38.80 -14.25 21.14
C THR A 493 -38.10 -12.99 20.64
N ALA A 494 -36.77 -13.02 20.56
CA ALA A 494 -35.99 -11.98 19.90
C ALA A 494 -35.53 -12.49 18.53
N ARG A 495 -35.92 -11.77 17.46
CA ARG A 495 -35.55 -12.09 16.08
C ARG A 495 -34.42 -11.17 15.63
N VAL A 496 -33.31 -11.78 15.21
CA VAL A 496 -32.04 -11.08 14.93
C VAL A 496 -31.62 -11.28 13.48
N ILE A 497 -31.25 -10.17 12.84
CA ILE A 497 -30.57 -10.13 11.53
C ILE A 497 -29.30 -9.30 11.70
N SER A 498 -28.15 -9.84 11.29
CA SER A 498 -26.87 -9.14 11.31
C SER A 498 -26.02 -9.49 10.09
N SER A 499 -25.36 -8.49 9.49
CA SER A 499 -24.30 -8.73 8.49
C SER A 499 -22.88 -8.63 9.06
N ALA A 500 -22.74 -8.35 10.37
CA ALA A 500 -21.45 -8.15 11.02
C ALA A 500 -20.77 -9.47 11.42
N MET A 501 -19.45 -9.43 11.62
CA MET A 501 -18.64 -10.59 12.02
C MET A 501 -18.73 -10.91 13.52
N ASP A 502 -19.08 -9.94 14.34
CA ASP A 502 -19.20 -10.07 15.79
C ASP A 502 -20.48 -9.37 16.27
N THR A 503 -21.53 -10.12 16.59
CA THR A 503 -22.78 -9.51 17.08
C THR A 503 -23.13 -10.06 18.45
N THR A 504 -23.61 -9.22 19.35
CA THR A 504 -24.10 -9.64 20.67
C THR A 504 -25.47 -9.04 20.96
N LEU A 505 -26.41 -9.89 21.39
CA LEU A 505 -27.71 -9.50 21.93
C LEU A 505 -27.58 -9.38 23.45
N THR A 506 -27.85 -8.19 23.97
CA THR A 506 -27.84 -7.89 25.41
C THR A 506 -29.21 -7.40 25.87
N VAL A 507 -29.51 -7.59 27.16
CA VAL A 507 -30.71 -7.06 27.79
C VAL A 507 -30.35 -6.33 29.08
N THR A 508 -31.00 -5.18 29.31
CA THR A 508 -30.92 -4.42 30.56
C THR A 508 -32.32 -4.23 31.14
N GLY A 509 -32.40 -4.11 32.46
CA GLY A 509 -33.65 -4.01 33.19
C GLY A 509 -33.44 -3.99 34.69
N GLY A 510 -34.47 -4.34 35.44
CA GLY A 510 -34.39 -4.37 36.90
C GLY A 510 -35.54 -5.14 37.55
N LYS A 511 -36.07 -4.59 38.64
CA LYS A 511 -37.18 -5.18 39.39
C LYS A 511 -38.53 -4.84 38.75
N LEU A 512 -39.52 -5.72 38.90
CA LEU A 512 -40.92 -5.37 38.62
C LEU A 512 -41.44 -4.44 39.72
N THR A 513 -42.18 -3.42 39.33
CA THR A 513 -42.74 -2.43 40.25
C THR A 513 -44.24 -2.24 40.04
N ASN A 514 -44.94 -1.95 41.13
CA ASN A 514 -46.32 -1.47 41.15
C ASN A 514 -46.29 -0.07 41.82
N GLY A 515 -46.25 0.97 41.00
CA GLY A 515 -45.95 2.33 41.45
C GLY A 515 -44.57 2.41 42.11
N ALA A 516 -44.51 2.96 43.33
CA ALA A 516 -43.26 3.07 44.10
C ALA A 516 -42.83 1.75 44.78
N HIS A 517 -43.63 0.68 44.69
CA HIS A 517 -43.35 -0.60 45.34
C HIS A 517 -42.65 -1.56 44.40
N ALA A 518 -41.42 -1.95 44.72
CA ALA A 518 -40.63 -2.91 43.95
C ALA A 518 -40.65 -4.29 44.60
N LEU A 519 -40.64 -5.35 43.78
CA LEU A 519 -40.46 -6.70 44.28
C LEU A 519 -39.05 -6.91 44.87
N ALA A 520 -38.95 -7.87 45.79
CA ALA A 520 -37.73 -8.16 46.52
C ALA A 520 -36.62 -8.69 45.59
N GLN A 521 -36.98 -9.62 44.71
CA GLN A 521 -36.04 -10.23 43.75
C GLN A 521 -36.04 -9.50 42.41
N PRO A 522 -34.86 -9.26 41.79
CA PRO A 522 -34.78 -8.77 40.42
C PRO A 522 -35.38 -9.79 39.45
N LEU A 523 -35.84 -9.29 38.30
CA LEU A 523 -36.33 -10.15 37.23
C LEU A 523 -35.18 -11.03 36.71
N GLY A 524 -35.39 -12.33 36.64
CA GLY A 524 -34.45 -13.26 36.01
C GLY A 524 -34.69 -13.35 34.51
N VAL A 525 -33.62 -13.43 33.73
CA VAL A 525 -33.68 -13.60 32.26
C VAL A 525 -32.77 -14.72 31.78
N ARG A 526 -33.10 -15.36 30.66
CA ARG A 526 -32.26 -16.34 29.96
C ARG A 526 -32.49 -16.34 28.46
N ALA A 527 -31.52 -16.86 27.71
CA ALA A 527 -31.69 -17.24 26.30
C ALA A 527 -31.80 -18.77 26.19
N GLY A 528 -32.80 -19.26 25.45
CA GLY A 528 -33.05 -20.70 25.27
C GLY A 528 -33.13 -21.45 26.60
N ASP A 529 -32.36 -22.52 26.71
CA ASP A 529 -32.32 -23.42 27.89
C ASP A 529 -31.27 -23.04 28.94
N ALA A 530 -30.64 -21.86 28.82
CA ALA A 530 -29.66 -21.39 29.80
C ALA A 530 -30.27 -21.23 31.21
N ALA A 531 -29.40 -21.14 32.22
CA ALA A 531 -29.83 -20.79 33.57
C ALA A 531 -30.35 -19.34 33.62
N PHE A 532 -31.31 -19.07 34.51
CA PHE A 532 -31.81 -17.72 34.73
C PHE A 532 -30.78 -16.85 35.45
N THR A 533 -30.41 -15.73 34.81
CA THR A 533 -29.51 -14.71 35.36
C THR A 533 -30.32 -13.53 35.89
N PRO A 534 -30.08 -13.05 37.12
CA PRO A 534 -30.78 -11.88 37.66
C PRO A 534 -30.37 -10.59 36.93
N LEU A 535 -31.34 -9.77 36.52
CA LEU A 535 -31.13 -8.47 35.88
C LEU A 535 -30.72 -7.39 36.90
N VAL A 536 -29.46 -7.43 37.31
CA VAL A 536 -28.81 -6.39 38.16
C VAL A 536 -27.77 -5.56 37.40
N ALA A 537 -27.36 -6.05 36.22
CA ALA A 537 -26.45 -5.42 35.27
C ALA A 537 -26.84 -5.89 33.85
N PRO A 538 -26.29 -5.30 32.77
CA PRO A 538 -26.51 -5.82 31.42
C PRO A 538 -26.14 -7.30 31.31
N VAL A 539 -27.05 -8.11 30.76
CA VAL A 539 -26.85 -9.54 30.56
C VAL A 539 -26.71 -9.81 29.07
N ALA A 540 -25.59 -10.42 28.67
CA ALA A 540 -25.43 -10.96 27.32
C ALA A 540 -26.26 -12.24 27.18
N LEU A 541 -27.19 -12.24 26.23
CA LEU A 541 -28.10 -13.35 25.97
C LEU A 541 -27.51 -14.34 24.96
N LYS A 542 -26.92 -13.82 23.88
CA LYS A 542 -26.28 -14.62 22.83
C LYS A 542 -25.29 -13.78 22.03
N SER A 543 -24.21 -14.39 21.59
CA SER A 543 -23.23 -13.80 20.65
C SER A 543 -23.10 -14.68 19.41
N TRP A 544 -22.75 -14.05 18.30
CA TRP A 544 -22.53 -14.68 17.00
C TRP A 544 -21.16 -14.26 16.45
N GLU A 545 -20.41 -15.23 15.93
CA GLU A 545 -19.08 -15.05 15.31
C GLU A 545 -19.16 -14.94 13.77
N GLY A 546 -20.29 -14.45 13.26
CA GLY A 546 -20.51 -14.23 11.84
C GLY A 546 -21.92 -13.69 11.53
N PRO A 547 -22.20 -13.41 10.24
CA PRO A 547 -23.50 -12.93 9.79
C PRO A 547 -24.65 -13.87 10.16
N VAL A 548 -25.79 -13.28 10.51
CA VAL A 548 -27.01 -13.96 10.94
C VAL A 548 -28.16 -13.52 10.06
N ILE A 549 -28.75 -14.45 9.33
CA ILE A 549 -29.82 -14.13 8.36
C ILE A 549 -31.16 -13.93 9.08
N THR A 550 -31.53 -14.87 9.95
CA THR A 550 -32.71 -14.78 10.84
C THR A 550 -32.55 -15.81 11.95
N ASP A 551 -31.99 -15.41 13.09
CA ASP A 551 -31.96 -16.26 14.29
C ASP A 551 -33.10 -15.83 15.23
N GLU A 552 -33.80 -16.83 15.76
CA GLU A 552 -34.88 -16.63 16.72
C GLU A 552 -34.39 -17.12 18.08
N VAL A 553 -34.15 -16.17 18.98
CA VAL A 553 -33.67 -16.43 20.33
C VAL A 553 -34.87 -16.44 21.28
N PRO A 554 -35.28 -17.60 21.82
CA PRO A 554 -36.29 -17.64 22.88
C PRO A 554 -35.72 -16.94 24.12
N VAL A 555 -36.43 -15.96 24.65
CA VAL A 555 -36.04 -15.24 25.87
C VAL A 555 -37.03 -15.57 26.97
N GLY A 556 -36.54 -16.29 27.98
CA GLY A 556 -37.33 -16.64 29.15
C GLY A 556 -37.17 -15.61 30.26
N PHE A 557 -38.24 -15.36 31.00
CA PHE A 557 -38.27 -14.52 32.21
C PHE A 557 -38.74 -15.32 33.41
N ARG A 558 -38.18 -15.01 34.58
CA ARG A 558 -38.56 -15.62 35.86
C ARG A 558 -38.69 -14.56 36.95
N GLN A 559 -39.80 -14.59 37.68
CA GLN A 559 -39.99 -13.81 38.90
C GLN A 559 -40.29 -14.74 40.06
N ALA A 560 -39.46 -14.70 41.10
CA ALA A 560 -39.74 -15.37 42.37
C ALA A 560 -40.50 -14.41 43.29
N ILE A 561 -41.54 -14.92 43.97
CA ILE A 561 -42.28 -14.24 45.03
C ILE A 561 -42.11 -15.05 46.31
N GLY A 562 -41.70 -14.41 47.40
CA GLY A 562 -41.54 -15.08 48.70
C GLY A 562 -42.84 -15.18 49.49
N ALA A 563 -42.97 -16.18 50.37
CA ALA A 563 -44.15 -16.34 51.23
C ALA A 563 -44.44 -15.13 52.16
N GLY A 564 -43.41 -14.35 52.50
CA GLY A 564 -43.54 -13.12 53.30
C GLY A 564 -43.60 -11.83 52.49
N GLU A 565 -43.62 -11.90 51.15
CA GLU A 565 -43.54 -10.72 50.29
C GLU A 565 -44.92 -10.04 50.14
N ALA A 566 -45.01 -8.78 50.54
CA ALA A 566 -46.23 -8.00 50.42
C ALA A 566 -46.48 -7.59 48.96
N LEU A 567 -47.64 -8.00 48.42
CA LEU A 567 -48.09 -7.63 47.07
C LEU A 567 -49.18 -6.56 47.14
N ARG A 568 -49.09 -5.55 46.28
CA ARG A 568 -50.13 -4.54 46.05
C ARG A 568 -51.07 -5.00 44.95
N THR A 569 -52.35 -4.67 45.08
CA THR A 569 -53.31 -4.86 43.97
C THR A 569 -52.87 -4.01 42.77
N GLY A 570 -52.94 -4.56 41.56
CA GLY A 570 -52.55 -3.89 40.33
C GLY A 570 -51.40 -4.59 39.61
N ALA A 571 -50.96 -4.00 38.49
CA ALA A 571 -49.93 -4.57 37.64
C ALA A 571 -48.52 -4.29 38.20
N TYR A 572 -47.66 -5.31 38.11
CA TYR A 572 -46.23 -5.19 38.35
C TYR A 572 -45.52 -5.25 37.00
N THR A 573 -44.83 -4.16 36.63
CA THR A 573 -44.21 -4.02 35.32
C THR A 573 -42.78 -3.49 35.43
N THR A 574 -41.98 -3.73 34.40
CA THR A 574 -40.67 -3.09 34.23
C THR A 574 -40.39 -2.93 32.75
N THR A 575 -39.65 -1.88 32.37
CA THR A 575 -39.21 -1.68 30.99
C THR A 575 -37.87 -2.38 30.80
N LEU A 576 -37.77 -3.20 29.77
CA LEU A 576 -36.54 -3.87 29.38
C LEU A 576 -36.01 -3.25 28.09
N THR A 577 -34.69 -3.04 28.03
CA THR A 577 -34.02 -2.57 26.82
C THR A 577 -33.18 -3.70 26.26
N PHE A 578 -33.50 -4.13 25.05
CA PHE A 578 -32.70 -5.10 24.30
C PHE A 578 -31.82 -4.36 23.30
N THR A 579 -30.53 -4.67 23.30
CA THR A 579 -29.55 -4.03 22.42
C THR A 579 -28.85 -5.11 21.60
N LEU A 580 -28.85 -4.93 20.28
CA LEU A 580 -28.03 -5.68 19.35
C LEU A 580 -26.83 -4.79 18.95
N SER A 581 -25.61 -5.26 19.21
CA SER A 581 -24.39 -4.45 18.97
C SER A 581 -23.26 -5.27 18.36
N THR A 582 -22.40 -4.60 17.61
CA THR A 582 -21.16 -5.11 17.00
C THR A 582 -19.99 -4.19 17.33
N THR A 583 -18.76 -4.71 17.41
CA THR A 583 -17.55 -3.88 17.52
C THR A 583 -16.90 -3.59 16.17
N ALA A 584 -17.28 -4.32 15.12
CA ALA A 584 -16.92 -4.07 13.72
C ALA A 584 -18.20 -3.85 12.86
N PRO A 585 -18.76 -2.63 12.81
CA PRO A 585 -20.00 -2.30 12.10
C PRO A 585 -19.89 -2.25 10.57
#